data_AF-A0A7S0U1Q4-F1
#
_entry.id   AF-A0A7S0U1Q4-F1
#
_cell.length_a   1.000
_cell.length_b   1.000
_cell.length_c   1.000
_cell.angle_alpha   90.00
_cell.angle_beta   90.00
_cell.angle_gamma   90.00
#
_symmetry.space_group_name_H-M   'P 1'
#
loop_
_entity.id
_entity.type
_entity.pdbx_description
1 polymer ?
#
loop_
_entity_poly.entity_id
_entity_poly.type
_entity_poly.pdbx_seq_one_letter_code
_entity_poly.pdbx_strand_id
1 'polypeptide(L)'
;RERVVLSETFPAMDHIAIKGLADVALDTTLYNGHVTTGDALWGDLPVVVLPRVSMASRLSSSFWDPLPEGILVARSLQDYEDLAVAVASTRQMLKRKREALAKAKRSSALFDTQGWVLRMERSLRMVLEGG
;
A
#
# COMPACT_ATOMS: atom_id res chain seq x y z
N ARG A 1 21.35 22.58 -1.10
CA ARG A 1 20.91 21.26 -1.63
C ARG A 1 19.39 21.27 -1.63
N GLU A 2 18.77 21.08 -2.78
CA GLU A 2 17.32 20.95 -2.88
C GLU A 2 16.88 19.58 -2.33
N ARG A 3 15.83 19.55 -1.50
CA ARG A 3 15.36 18.35 -0.77
C ARG A 3 13.96 17.91 -1.19
N VAL A 4 13.35 18.62 -2.13
CA VAL A 4 12.03 18.35 -2.68
C VAL A 4 12.18 18.39 -4.20
N VAL A 5 11.80 17.32 -4.87
CA VAL A 5 11.85 17.22 -6.33
C VAL A 5 10.43 16.96 -6.82
N LEU A 6 9.93 17.84 -7.69
CA LEU A 6 8.65 17.66 -8.36
C LEU A 6 8.91 16.94 -9.68
N SER A 7 8.25 15.79 -9.88
CA SER A 7 8.32 15.08 -11.15
C SER A 7 7.24 15.57 -12.12
N GLU A 8 7.46 15.35 -13.41
CA GLU A 8 6.38 15.38 -14.39
C GLU A 8 5.45 14.17 -14.20
N THR A 9 4.32 14.18 -14.90
CA THR A 9 3.42 13.02 -14.92
C THR A 9 3.99 11.93 -15.80
N PHE A 10 4.08 10.72 -15.25
CA PHE A 10 4.51 9.55 -15.99
C PHE A 10 3.34 8.82 -16.65
N PRO A 11 3.56 8.11 -17.77
CA PRO A 11 2.59 7.18 -18.32
C PRO A 11 2.15 6.15 -17.29
N ALA A 12 0.87 5.75 -17.31
CA ALA A 12 0.31 4.82 -16.34
C ALA A 12 1.09 3.49 -16.24
N MET A 13 1.64 3.01 -17.36
CA MET A 13 2.44 1.78 -17.42
C MET A 13 3.74 1.85 -16.62
N ASP A 14 4.27 3.05 -16.38
CA ASP A 14 5.54 3.26 -15.70
C ASP A 14 5.38 3.50 -14.19
N HIS A 15 4.15 3.73 -13.71
CA HIS A 15 3.88 4.13 -12.32
C HIS A 15 4.44 3.15 -11.30
N ILE A 16 4.30 1.85 -11.55
CA ILE A 16 4.82 0.78 -10.68
C ILE A 16 6.35 0.86 -10.61
N ALA A 17 7.02 0.91 -11.77
CA ALA A 17 8.48 0.87 -11.85
C ALA A 17 9.08 2.10 -11.15
N ILE A 18 8.49 3.27 -11.38
CA ILE A 18 8.97 4.54 -10.82
C ILE A 18 8.75 4.59 -9.31
N LYS A 19 7.59 4.15 -8.82
CA LYS A 19 7.36 4.03 -7.36
C LYS A 19 8.37 3.10 -6.72
N GLY A 20 8.70 1.98 -7.38
CA GLY A 20 9.72 1.04 -6.91
C GLY A 20 11.12 1.65 -6.71
N LEU A 21 11.42 2.81 -7.29
CA LEU A 21 12.69 3.52 -7.07
C LEU A 21 12.78 4.21 -5.71
N ALA A 22 11.64 4.49 -5.07
CA ALA A 22 11.61 5.10 -3.75
C ALA A 22 11.98 4.09 -2.65
N ASP A 23 12.33 4.61 -1.48
CA ASP A 23 12.58 3.82 -0.27
C ASP A 23 11.30 3.60 0.54
N VAL A 24 10.45 4.63 0.65
CA VAL A 24 9.18 4.58 1.38
C VAL A 24 8.17 5.53 0.75
N ALA A 25 6.91 5.12 0.67
CA ALA A 25 5.80 6.00 0.34
C ALA A 25 5.13 6.54 1.61
N LEU A 26 4.84 7.84 1.61
CA LEU A 26 4.10 8.53 2.65
C LEU A 26 2.67 8.76 2.16
N ASP A 27 1.70 8.07 2.76
CA ASP A 27 0.31 8.21 2.38
C ASP A 27 -0.34 9.45 3.02
N THR A 28 -1.25 10.10 2.29
CA THR A 28 -1.98 11.28 2.76
C THR A 28 -3.06 10.90 3.77
N THR A 29 -3.26 11.72 4.82
CA THR A 29 -4.01 11.29 6.02
C THR A 29 -5.52 11.51 5.98
N LEU A 30 -6.02 12.43 5.16
CA LEU A 30 -7.45 12.75 5.04
C LEU A 30 -8.14 11.99 3.90
N TYR A 31 -7.39 11.78 2.83
CA TYR A 31 -7.78 11.00 1.66
C TYR A 31 -6.57 10.17 1.28
N ASN A 32 -6.63 8.86 1.50
CA ASN A 32 -5.50 7.97 1.28
C ASN A 32 -5.29 7.70 -0.22
N GLY A 33 -4.14 7.12 -0.52
CA GLY A 33 -3.89 6.46 -1.79
C GLY A 33 -4.80 5.27 -1.97
N HIS A 34 -5.33 5.12 -3.18
CA HIS A 34 -6.14 3.97 -3.56
C HIS A 34 -5.29 3.13 -4.52
N VAL A 35 -5.41 3.42 -5.81
CA VAL A 35 -4.56 2.86 -6.86
C VAL A 35 -3.08 3.15 -6.59
N THR A 36 -2.77 4.34 -6.08
CA THR A 36 -1.38 4.75 -5.85
C THR A 36 -0.66 3.86 -4.83
N THR A 37 -1.35 3.49 -3.75
CA THR A 37 -0.88 2.54 -2.73
C THR A 37 -0.76 1.13 -3.32
N GLY A 38 -1.74 0.71 -4.14
CA GLY A 38 -1.68 -0.58 -4.84
C GLY A 38 -0.42 -0.72 -5.71
N ASP A 39 -0.13 0.30 -6.54
CA ASP A 39 1.08 0.30 -7.37
C ASP A 39 2.37 0.29 -6.55
N ALA A 40 2.40 1.02 -5.42
CA ALA A 40 3.54 1.04 -4.53
C ALA A 40 3.83 -0.37 -3.98
N LEU A 41 2.80 -1.03 -3.45
CA LEU A 41 2.91 -2.41 -2.96
C LEU A 41 3.30 -3.38 -4.08
N TRP A 42 2.77 -3.20 -5.28
CA TRP A 42 3.14 -4.01 -6.44
C TRP A 42 4.59 -3.80 -6.87
N GLY A 43 5.12 -2.58 -6.70
CA GLY A 43 6.52 -2.21 -6.91
C GLY A 43 7.45 -2.51 -5.73
N ASP A 44 7.01 -3.30 -4.75
CA ASP A 44 7.77 -3.65 -3.55
C ASP A 44 8.18 -2.43 -2.69
N LEU A 45 7.37 -1.37 -2.70
CA LEU A 45 7.54 -0.16 -1.92
C LEU A 45 6.64 -0.19 -0.66
N PRO A 46 7.20 -0.18 0.56
CA PRO A 46 6.40 -0.06 1.77
C PRO A 46 5.76 1.32 1.89
N VAL A 47 4.55 1.37 2.47
CA VAL A 47 3.73 2.58 2.60
C VAL A 47 3.41 2.85 4.06
N VAL A 48 3.68 4.06 4.55
CA VAL A 48 3.25 4.54 5.87
C VAL A 48 1.86 5.14 5.74
N VAL A 49 0.93 4.67 6.57
CA VAL A 49 -0.48 5.08 6.54
C VAL A 49 -0.93 5.52 7.93
N LEU A 50 -1.80 6.52 8.00
CA LEU A 50 -2.47 6.93 9.25
C LEU A 50 -3.99 6.89 9.04
N PRO A 51 -4.65 5.77 9.40
CA PRO A 51 -6.09 5.66 9.23
C PRO A 51 -6.84 6.66 10.11
N ARG A 52 -7.93 7.24 9.57
CA ARG A 52 -8.84 8.11 10.32
C ARG A 52 -10.29 7.57 10.27
N VAL A 53 -11.25 8.43 10.58
CA VAL A 53 -12.67 8.06 10.78
C VAL A 53 -13.43 7.87 9.46
N SER A 54 -12.99 8.49 8.35
CA SER A 54 -13.69 8.35 7.06
C SER A 54 -13.23 7.11 6.30
N MET A 55 -14.09 6.57 5.42
CA MET A 55 -13.71 5.47 4.53
C MET A 55 -12.54 5.86 3.62
N ALA A 56 -12.57 7.07 3.06
CA ALA A 56 -11.50 7.60 2.20
C ALA A 56 -10.14 7.69 2.91
N SER A 57 -10.15 7.83 4.24
CA SER A 57 -8.95 7.83 5.08
C SER A 57 -8.52 6.45 5.57
N ARG A 58 -9.17 5.37 5.12
CA ARG A 58 -8.84 3.99 5.54
C ARG A 58 -8.51 3.04 4.41
N LEU A 59 -8.62 3.48 3.15
CA LEU A 59 -8.50 2.52 2.05
C LEU A 59 -7.12 1.86 2.00
N SER A 60 -6.03 2.62 2.08
CA SER A 60 -4.68 2.04 2.15
C SER A 60 -4.50 1.10 3.33
N SER A 61 -5.06 1.43 4.49
CA SER A 61 -4.96 0.58 5.69
C SER A 61 -5.67 -0.77 5.53
N SER A 62 -6.67 -0.86 4.64
CA SER A 62 -7.35 -2.13 4.34
C SER A 62 -6.44 -3.16 3.65
N PHE A 63 -5.35 -2.71 3.03
CA PHE A 63 -4.35 -3.61 2.44
C PHE A 63 -3.43 -4.26 3.47
N TRP A 64 -3.50 -3.85 4.74
CA TRP A 64 -2.69 -4.43 5.81
C TRP A 64 -3.04 -5.90 6.06
N ASP A 65 -4.32 -6.28 6.02
CA ASP A 65 -4.74 -7.66 6.27
C ASP A 65 -4.19 -8.65 5.21
N PRO A 66 -4.33 -8.40 3.90
CA PRO A 66 -3.75 -9.29 2.89
C PRO A 66 -2.24 -9.13 2.68
N LEU A 67 -1.61 -8.06 3.19
CA LEU A 67 -0.19 -7.77 2.93
C LEU A 67 0.47 -6.91 4.05
N PRO A 68 0.61 -7.45 5.27
CA PRO A 68 1.06 -6.69 6.44
C PRO A 68 2.53 -6.22 6.34
N GLU A 69 3.34 -6.85 5.49
CA GLU A 69 4.75 -6.50 5.29
C GLU A 69 4.92 -5.14 4.60
N GLY A 70 3.94 -4.75 3.78
CA GLY A 70 3.98 -3.55 2.95
C GLY A 70 3.28 -2.32 3.56
N ILE A 71 2.37 -2.52 4.51
CA ILE A 71 1.61 -1.44 5.14
C ILE A 71 2.10 -1.18 6.57
N LEU A 72 2.54 0.06 6.83
CA LEU A 72 3.00 0.52 8.13
C LEU A 72 1.94 1.42 8.76
N VAL A 73 1.11 0.84 9.63
CA VAL A 73 -0.04 1.52 10.22
C VAL A 73 0.39 2.34 11.44
N ALA A 74 0.42 3.65 11.27
CA ALA A 74 0.60 4.60 12.35
C ALA A 74 -0.67 4.79 13.18
N ARG A 75 -0.52 5.14 14.45
CA ARG A 75 -1.61 5.37 15.42
C ARG A 75 -1.80 6.85 15.79
N SER A 76 -0.83 7.68 15.45
CA SER A 76 -0.86 9.13 15.65
C SER A 76 0.00 9.81 14.58
N LEU A 77 -0.02 11.15 14.53
CA LEU A 77 0.90 11.89 13.65
C LEU A 77 2.36 11.70 14.08
N GLN A 78 2.64 11.67 15.39
CA GLN A 78 3.99 11.42 15.89
C GLN A 78 4.48 10.03 15.47
N ASP A 79 3.63 9.00 15.64
CA ASP A 79 3.96 7.62 15.24
C ASP A 79 4.15 7.50 13.71
N TYR A 80 3.40 8.28 12.93
CA TYR A 80 3.57 8.35 11.49
C TYR A 80 4.96 8.89 11.11
N GLU A 81 5.39 9.98 11.74
CA GLU A 81 6.73 10.55 11.55
C GLU A 81 7.82 9.58 12.02
N ASP A 82 7.65 8.98 13.19
CA ASP A 82 8.61 8.03 13.77
C ASP A 82 8.79 6.80 12.86
N LEU A 83 7.70 6.24 12.33
CA LEU A 83 7.73 5.14 11.38
C LEU A 83 8.42 5.52 10.07
N ALA A 84 8.09 6.70 9.52
CA ALA A 84 8.72 7.21 8.31
C ALA A 84 10.23 7.36 8.47
N VAL A 85 10.67 7.97 9.58
CA VAL A 85 12.08 8.16 9.90
C VAL A 85 12.78 6.82 10.13
N ALA A 86 12.17 5.91 10.90
CA ALA A 86 12.78 4.62 11.23
C ALA A 86 13.06 3.78 9.97
N VAL A 87 12.11 3.74 9.03
CA VAL A 87 12.26 3.00 7.77
C VAL A 87 13.25 3.68 6.84
N ALA A 88 13.19 5.00 6.69
CA ALA A 88 14.10 5.75 5.82
C ALA A 88 15.56 5.73 6.34
N SER A 89 15.76 5.69 7.66
CA SER A 89 17.09 5.76 8.27
C SER A 89 17.78 4.40 8.36
N THR A 90 17.05 3.29 8.18
CA THR A 90 17.58 1.94 8.45
C THR A 90 17.59 1.09 7.19
N ARG A 91 18.70 1.14 6.44
CA ARG A 91 18.86 0.38 5.18
C ARG A 91 18.57 -1.13 5.31
N GLN A 92 18.96 -1.73 6.43
CA GLN A 92 18.72 -3.15 6.70
C GLN A 92 17.24 -3.46 6.94
N MET A 93 16.51 -2.55 7.60
CA MET A 93 15.06 -2.67 7.83
C MET A 93 14.32 -2.53 6.51
N LEU A 94 14.68 -1.53 5.70
CA LEU A 94 14.13 -1.33 4.37
C LEU A 94 14.31 -2.57 3.51
N LYS A 95 15.54 -3.08 3.40
CA LYS A 95 15.83 -4.30 2.63
C LYS A 95 14.95 -5.47 3.07
N ARG A 96 14.85 -5.73 4.38
CA ARG A 96 14.02 -6.80 4.93
C ARG A 96 12.54 -6.62 4.58
N LYS A 97 12.01 -5.40 4.67
CA LYS A 97 10.62 -5.11 4.32
C LYS A 97 10.34 -5.34 2.84
N ARG A 98 11.22 -4.87 1.95
CA ARG A 98 11.08 -5.06 0.49
C ARG A 98 11.17 -6.54 0.12
N GLU A 99 12.10 -7.29 0.71
CA GLU A 99 12.22 -8.74 0.49
C GLU A 99 10.97 -9.50 0.98
N ALA A 100 10.48 -9.15 2.17
CA ALA A 100 9.28 -9.76 2.73
C ALA A 100 8.03 -9.45 1.89
N LEU A 101 7.89 -8.19 1.44
CA LEU A 101 6.84 -7.74 0.55
C LEU A 101 6.88 -8.46 -0.80
N ALA A 102 8.06 -8.55 -1.44
CA ALA A 102 8.24 -9.23 -2.72
C ALA A 102 7.88 -10.73 -2.64
N LYS A 103 8.10 -11.36 -1.48
CA LYS A 103 7.69 -12.75 -1.22
C LYS A 103 6.19 -12.85 -1.00
N ALA A 104 5.64 -12.05 -0.07
CA ALA A 104 4.24 -12.11 0.34
C ALA A 104 3.27 -11.73 -0.79
N LYS A 105 3.66 -10.77 -1.65
CA LYS A 105 2.91 -10.33 -2.83
C LYS A 105 2.47 -11.48 -3.73
N ARG A 106 3.30 -12.52 -3.88
CA ARG A 106 3.04 -13.67 -4.77
C ARG A 106 1.89 -14.56 -4.30
N SER A 107 1.58 -14.55 -3.01
CA SER A 107 0.52 -15.35 -2.39
C SER A 107 -0.57 -14.50 -1.76
N SER A 108 -0.50 -13.17 -1.91
CA SER A 108 -1.46 -12.25 -1.31
C SER A 108 -2.78 -12.26 -2.05
N ALA A 109 -3.88 -12.31 -1.31
CA ALA A 109 -5.23 -12.18 -1.86
C ALA A 109 -5.47 -10.81 -2.54
N LEU A 110 -4.65 -9.80 -2.23
CA LEU A 110 -4.74 -8.46 -2.83
C LEU A 110 -4.50 -8.49 -4.35
N PHE A 111 -3.65 -9.40 -4.82
CA PHE A 111 -3.25 -9.49 -6.21
C PHE A 111 -3.70 -10.79 -6.91
N ASP A 112 -4.51 -11.58 -6.22
CA ASP A 112 -5.16 -12.77 -6.77
C ASP A 112 -6.47 -12.38 -7.48
N THR A 113 -6.35 -12.03 -8.76
CA THR A 113 -7.49 -11.64 -9.59
C THR A 113 -8.50 -12.78 -9.73
N GLN A 114 -8.02 -14.01 -9.92
CA GLN A 114 -8.90 -15.16 -10.11
C GLN A 114 -9.70 -15.48 -8.84
N GLY A 115 -9.04 -15.53 -7.67
CA GLY A 115 -9.74 -15.73 -6.41
C GLY A 115 -10.67 -14.57 -6.07
N TRP A 116 -10.33 -13.33 -6.46
CA TRP A 116 -11.24 -12.19 -6.30
C TRP A 116 -12.53 -12.37 -7.12
N VAL A 117 -12.42 -12.76 -8.40
CA VAL A 117 -13.59 -13.02 -9.25
C VAL A 117 -14.49 -14.10 -8.64
N LEU A 118 -13.91 -15.22 -8.19
CA LEU A 118 -14.66 -16.32 -7.58
C LEU A 118 -15.38 -15.89 -6.28
N ARG A 119 -14.73 -15.07 -5.44
CA ARG A 119 -15.35 -14.52 -4.23
C ARG A 119 -16.49 -13.56 -4.57
N MET A 120 -16.31 -12.71 -5.58
CA MET A 120 -17.34 -11.78 -6.05
C MET A 120 -18.56 -12.51 -6.60
N GLU A 121 -18.36 -13.49 -7.49
CA GLU A 121 -19.45 -14.30 -8.04
C GLU A 121 -20.25 -15.01 -6.95
N ARG A 122 -19.56 -15.57 -5.94
CA ARG A 122 -20.22 -16.21 -4.80
C ARG A 122 -21.10 -15.22 -4.04
N SER A 123 -20.58 -14.04 -3.73
CA SER A 123 -21.34 -12.99 -3.05
C SER A 123 -22.56 -12.55 -3.85
N LEU A 124 -22.43 -12.43 -5.17
CA LEU A 124 -23.57 -12.09 -6.04
C LEU A 124 -24.64 -13.18 -6.03
N ARG A 125 -24.27 -14.47 -6.07
CA ARG A 125 -25.24 -15.58 -5.97
C ARG A 125 -25.98 -15.57 -4.64
N MET A 126 -25.28 -15.35 -3.53
CA MET A 126 -25.92 -15.23 -2.21
C MET A 126 -26.97 -14.12 -2.15
N VAL A 127 -26.71 -12.98 -2.78
CA VAL A 127 -27.69 -11.88 -2.86
C VAL A 127 -28.90 -12.26 -3.70
N LEU A 128 -28.71 -13.01 -4.78
CA LEU A 128 -29.80 -13.46 -5.67
C LEU A 128 -30.63 -14.60 -5.07
N GLU A 129 -30.01 -15.50 -4.31
CA GLU A 129 -30.65 -16.68 -3.71
C GLU A 129 -31.24 -16.40 -2.32
N GLY A 130 -30.79 -15.33 -1.66
CA GLY A 130 -31.19 -14.91 -0.31
C GLY A 130 -32.17 -13.74 -0.25
N GLY A 131 -32.93 -13.48 -1.32
CA GLY A 131 -33.98 -12.47 -1.41
C GLY A 131 -35.37 -13.08 -1.54
#